data_AF-A0A8T5GR79-F1
#
_entry.id   AF-A0A8T5GR79-F1
#
_cell.length_a   1.000
_cell.length_b   1.000
_cell.length_c   1.000
_cell.angle_alpha   90.00
_cell.angle_beta   90.00
_cell.angle_gamma   90.00
#
_symmetry.space_group_name_H-M   'P 1'
#
loop_
_entity.id
_entity.type
_entity.pdbx_description
1 polymer ?
#
loop_
_entity_poly.entity_id
_entity_poly.type
_entity_poly.pdbx_seq_one_letter_code
_entity_poly.pdbx_strand_id
1 'polypeptide(L)'
;MIKIFKKDIKNSFKQFKFKLIVPDLIFIIITIFLMNLFASYNGILSVSQSELQSIVIANFGQVLGSLIVFALAAFFIGARLKSFKLTMILDAINNKNLNLIKSYKDSKKFYWKVVLLKVLAFLVFLLTFTLSLIIYSLLESNYLRLATILPIIIFAVIALTIFYREAILFIDKKSSTKSLISAFKFFKKSKVKVLLAALLIAAINFIIFYSIAIIPVSENLILGNIISATTSLILFSVAAWTQLFIFNTYKTIKKN
;
A
#
# COMPACT_ATOMS: atom_id res chain seq x y z
N MET A 1 -25.24 -2.60 -5.07
CA MET A 1 -23.87 -2.60 -4.50
C MET A 1 -23.79 -1.85 -3.16
N ILE A 2 -24.22 -0.58 -3.07
CA ILE A 2 -24.09 0.26 -1.86
C ILE A 2 -24.83 -0.30 -0.63
N LYS A 3 -26.00 -0.94 -0.80
CA LYS A 3 -26.76 -1.53 0.33
C LYS A 3 -25.99 -2.63 1.07
N ILE A 4 -25.12 -3.39 0.39
CA ILE A 4 -24.36 -4.51 0.96
C ILE A 4 -23.31 -3.99 1.96
N PHE A 5 -22.63 -2.88 1.61
CA PHE A 5 -21.56 -2.31 2.41
C PHE A 5 -21.96 -1.05 3.19
N LYS A 6 -23.23 -0.65 3.19
CA LYS A 6 -23.71 0.59 3.84
C LYS A 6 -23.26 0.68 5.31
N LYS A 7 -23.35 -0.43 6.04
CA LYS A 7 -22.91 -0.51 7.44
C LYS A 7 -21.38 -0.39 7.56
N ASP A 8 -20.63 -1.04 6.69
CA ASP A 8 -19.17 -1.03 6.71
C ASP A 8 -18.61 0.35 6.34
N ILE A 9 -19.21 1.02 5.34
CA ILE A 9 -18.92 2.41 4.98
C ILE A 9 -19.18 3.34 6.17
N LYS A 10 -20.38 3.27 6.76
CA LYS A 10 -20.77 4.11 7.92
C LYS A 10 -19.83 3.90 9.11
N ASN A 11 -19.50 2.64 9.42
CA ASN A 11 -18.56 2.32 10.50
C ASN A 11 -17.16 2.85 10.22
N SER A 12 -16.69 2.75 8.97
CA SER A 12 -15.36 3.22 8.58
C SER A 12 -15.24 4.74 8.70
N PHE A 13 -16.28 5.49 8.31
CA PHE A 13 -16.32 6.94 8.55
C PHE A 13 -16.39 7.29 10.04
N LYS A 14 -17.22 6.58 10.83
CA LYS A 14 -17.33 6.83 12.28
C LYS A 14 -16.03 6.55 13.03
N GLN A 15 -15.28 5.54 12.59
CA GLN A 15 -14.02 5.11 13.22
C GLN A 15 -12.80 5.86 12.69
N PHE A 16 -12.95 6.57 11.57
CA PHE A 16 -11.91 7.42 11.03
C PHE A 16 -11.56 8.53 12.03
N LYS A 17 -10.26 8.67 12.29
CA LYS A 17 -9.69 9.72 13.13
C LYS A 17 -8.41 10.19 12.44
N PHE A 18 -8.18 11.50 12.41
CA PHE A 18 -7.01 12.09 11.74
C PHE A 18 -5.67 11.49 12.21
N LYS A 19 -5.60 11.04 13.46
CA LYS A 19 -4.45 10.31 14.02
C LYS A 19 -4.01 9.10 13.18
N LEU A 20 -4.90 8.47 12.39
CA LEU A 20 -4.59 7.33 11.53
C LEU A 20 -3.65 7.65 10.37
N ILE A 21 -3.51 8.93 10.02
CA ILE A 21 -2.63 9.42 8.94
C ILE A 21 -1.20 9.65 9.45
N VAL A 22 -1.01 9.81 10.76
CA VAL A 22 0.30 10.10 11.38
C VAL A 22 1.40 9.11 10.94
N PRO A 23 1.17 7.78 10.91
CA PRO A 23 2.20 6.85 10.43
C PRO A 23 2.62 7.09 8.97
N ASP A 24 1.71 7.55 8.10
CA ASP A 24 2.02 7.85 6.70
C ASP A 24 2.84 9.14 6.58
N LEU A 25 2.50 10.17 7.37
CA LEU A 25 3.28 11.42 7.42
C LEU A 25 4.71 11.16 7.90
N ILE A 26 4.86 10.37 8.97
CA ILE A 26 6.19 9.97 9.47
C ILE A 26 6.96 9.20 8.38
N PHE A 27 6.30 8.32 7.62
CA PHE A 27 6.95 7.57 6.54
C PHE A 27 7.49 8.51 5.46
N ILE A 28 6.74 9.53 5.08
CA ILE A 28 7.16 10.51 4.06
C ILE A 28 8.34 11.33 4.56
N ILE A 29 8.26 11.87 5.78
CA ILE A 29 9.36 12.64 6.38
C ILE A 29 10.64 11.81 6.40
N ILE A 30 10.56 10.56 6.85
CA ILE A 30 11.73 9.67 6.88
C ILE A 30 12.21 9.33 5.48
N THR A 31 11.31 9.10 4.52
CA THR A 31 11.70 8.78 3.13
C THR A 31 12.41 9.95 2.47
N ILE A 32 11.90 11.18 2.63
CA ILE A 32 12.56 12.40 2.14
C ILE A 32 13.94 12.55 2.79
N PHE A 33 14.02 12.37 4.11
CA PHE A 33 15.29 12.44 4.82
C PHE A 33 16.31 11.40 4.31
N LEU A 34 15.90 10.14 4.18
CA LEU A 34 16.77 9.08 3.66
C LEU A 34 17.17 9.33 2.19
N MET A 35 16.26 9.86 1.38
CA MET A 35 16.53 10.18 -0.03
C MET A 35 17.55 11.30 -0.15
N ASN A 36 17.44 12.34 0.68
CA ASN A 36 18.42 13.42 0.75
C ASN A 36 19.78 12.91 1.24
N LEU A 37 19.80 12.02 2.25
CA LEU A 37 21.04 11.38 2.69
C LEU A 37 21.69 10.54 1.58
N PHE A 38 20.89 9.73 0.86
CA PHE A 38 21.37 8.95 -0.28
C PHE A 38 21.95 9.85 -1.38
N ALA A 39 21.23 10.91 -1.74
CA ALA A 39 21.66 11.84 -2.78
C ALA A 39 22.91 12.63 -2.36
N SER A 40 23.00 13.04 -1.11
CA SER A 40 24.18 13.72 -0.55
C SER A 40 25.39 12.79 -0.50
N TYR A 41 25.23 11.55 -0.02
CA TYR A 41 26.32 10.57 0.08
C TYR A 41 26.93 10.21 -1.28
N ASN A 42 26.11 10.17 -2.32
CA ASN A 42 26.56 9.87 -3.69
C ASN A 42 26.95 11.13 -4.48
N GLY A 43 27.00 12.32 -3.86
CA GLY A 43 27.34 13.57 -4.55
C GLY A 43 26.32 14.03 -5.59
N ILE A 44 25.14 13.41 -5.66
CA ILE A 44 24.09 13.70 -6.65
C ILE A 44 23.57 15.13 -6.51
N LEU A 45 23.53 15.66 -5.28
CA LEU A 45 23.00 17.01 -5.01
C LEU A 45 23.92 18.15 -5.47
N SER A 46 25.21 17.88 -5.66
CA SER A 46 26.23 18.90 -5.94
C SER A 46 26.64 18.97 -7.42
N VAL A 47 26.00 18.19 -8.29
CA VAL A 47 26.49 17.92 -9.64
C VAL A 47 25.47 18.36 -10.67
N SER A 48 25.94 18.92 -11.79
CA SER A 48 25.07 19.34 -12.89
C SER A 48 24.43 18.13 -13.59
N GLN A 49 23.27 18.32 -14.25
CA GLN A 49 22.62 17.22 -14.99
C GLN A 49 23.52 16.58 -16.05
N SER A 50 24.42 17.37 -16.67
CA SER A 50 25.39 16.89 -17.66
C SER A 50 26.49 15.99 -17.08
N GLU A 51 26.81 16.12 -15.79
CA GLU A 51 27.86 15.35 -15.10
C GLU A 51 27.29 14.16 -14.30
N LEU A 52 25.96 14.11 -14.14
CA LEU A 52 25.28 13.06 -13.39
C LEU A 52 25.52 11.67 -13.99
N GLN A 53 25.50 11.57 -15.33
CA GLN A 53 25.73 10.31 -16.02
C GLN A 53 27.17 9.81 -15.84
N SER A 54 28.17 10.69 -15.91
CA SER A 54 29.57 10.31 -15.73
C SER A 54 29.86 9.87 -14.30
N ILE A 55 29.28 10.52 -13.30
CA ILE A 55 29.42 10.12 -11.89
C ILE A 55 28.75 8.78 -11.60
N VAL A 56 27.54 8.55 -12.14
CA VAL A 56 26.83 7.28 -11.95
C VAL A 56 27.58 6.12 -12.59
N ILE A 57 28.18 6.31 -13.77
CA ILE A 57 28.97 5.28 -14.43
C ILE A 57 30.30 5.06 -13.68
N ALA A 58 31.01 6.14 -13.33
CA ALA A 58 32.30 6.04 -12.64
C ALA A 58 32.19 5.41 -11.24
N ASN A 59 31.06 5.62 -10.55
CA ASN A 59 30.81 5.13 -9.20
C ASN A 59 29.68 4.10 -9.14
N PHE A 60 29.42 3.38 -10.24
CA PHE A 60 28.25 2.52 -10.37
C PHE A 60 28.10 1.52 -9.21
N GLY A 61 29.21 0.90 -8.79
CA GLY A 61 29.21 -0.03 -7.65
C GLY A 61 28.81 0.63 -6.32
N GLN A 62 29.32 1.82 -6.03
CA GLN A 62 28.97 2.59 -4.82
C GLN A 62 27.52 3.06 -4.85
N VAL A 63 27.05 3.57 -6.00
CA VAL A 63 25.67 4.01 -6.19
C VAL A 63 24.72 2.83 -6.03
N LEU A 64 25.02 1.68 -6.64
CA LEU A 64 24.21 0.47 -6.53
C LEU A 64 24.19 -0.08 -5.09
N GLY A 65 25.35 -0.14 -4.44
CA GLY A 65 25.46 -0.59 -3.04
C GLY A 65 24.68 0.29 -2.08
N SER A 66 24.82 1.61 -2.19
CA SER A 66 24.06 2.56 -1.37
C SER A 66 22.57 2.52 -1.66
N LEU A 67 22.16 2.28 -2.91
CA LEU A 67 20.76 2.11 -3.30
C LEU A 67 20.14 0.86 -2.65
N ILE A 68 20.86 -0.26 -2.61
CA ILE A 68 20.42 -1.49 -1.94
C ILE A 68 20.23 -1.24 -0.43
N VAL A 69 21.21 -0.60 0.22
CA VAL A 69 21.13 -0.26 1.65
C VAL A 69 19.95 0.68 1.91
N PHE A 70 19.75 1.70 1.08
CA PHE A 70 18.62 2.61 1.14
C PHE A 70 17.28 1.87 1.00
N ALA A 71 17.17 0.98 0.00
CA ALA A 71 15.96 0.20 -0.23
C ALA A 71 15.63 -0.71 0.96
N LEU A 72 16.64 -1.36 1.55
CA LEU A 72 16.48 -2.19 2.75
C LEU A 72 16.05 -1.34 3.96
N ALA A 73 16.69 -0.20 4.20
CA ALA A 73 16.34 0.70 5.29
C ALA A 73 14.89 1.21 5.15
N ALA A 74 14.53 1.70 3.96
CA ALA A 74 13.17 2.14 3.64
C ALA A 74 12.15 1.02 3.79
N PHE A 75 12.51 -0.22 3.40
CA PHE A 75 11.65 -1.39 3.56
C PHE A 75 11.37 -1.71 5.04
N PHE A 76 12.41 -1.78 5.88
CA PHE A 76 12.26 -2.10 7.30
C PHE A 76 11.53 -1.00 8.09
N ILE A 77 11.83 0.27 7.81
CA ILE A 77 11.13 1.43 8.40
C ILE A 77 9.67 1.46 7.93
N GLY A 78 9.44 1.28 6.63
CA GLY A 78 8.10 1.22 6.06
C GLY A 78 7.26 0.05 6.62
N ALA A 79 7.87 -1.11 6.88
CA ALA A 79 7.21 -2.22 7.57
C ALA A 79 6.85 -1.87 9.02
N ARG A 80 7.71 -1.14 9.73
CA ARG A 80 7.48 -0.68 11.11
C ARG A 80 6.29 0.27 11.17
N LEU A 81 6.26 1.28 10.32
CA LEU A 81 5.18 2.28 10.27
C LEU A 81 3.87 1.68 9.77
N LYS A 82 3.93 0.74 8.81
CA LYS A 82 2.76 -0.03 8.40
C LYS A 82 2.19 -0.86 9.55
N SER A 83 3.03 -1.56 10.33
CA SER A 83 2.58 -2.30 11.51
C SER A 83 1.93 -1.39 12.56
N PHE A 84 2.52 -0.20 12.76
CA PHE A 84 1.96 0.83 13.63
C PHE A 84 0.56 1.28 13.17
N LYS A 85 0.40 1.63 11.88
CA LYS A 85 -0.88 1.99 11.29
C LYS A 85 -1.94 0.91 11.43
N LEU A 86 -1.60 -0.34 11.08
CA LEU A 86 -2.52 -1.46 11.16
C LEU A 86 -2.95 -1.77 12.62
N THR A 87 -2.06 -1.54 13.59
CA THR A 87 -2.39 -1.63 15.02
C THR A 87 -3.41 -0.56 15.41
N MET A 88 -3.23 0.68 14.96
CA MET A 88 -4.21 1.76 15.19
C MET A 88 -5.57 1.46 14.53
N ILE A 89 -5.57 0.90 13.33
CA ILE A 89 -6.81 0.48 12.65
C ILE A 89 -7.53 -0.60 13.46
N LEU A 90 -6.78 -1.59 13.99
CA LEU A 90 -7.35 -2.62 14.86
C LEU A 90 -7.97 -2.01 16.14
N ASP A 91 -7.31 -1.02 16.74
CA ASP A 91 -7.85 -0.29 17.91
C ASP A 91 -9.14 0.48 17.54
N ALA A 92 -9.14 1.20 16.40
CA ALA A 92 -10.30 1.93 15.91
C ALA A 92 -11.52 1.01 15.68
N ILE A 93 -11.30 -0.17 15.08
CA ILE A 93 -12.37 -1.12 14.76
C ILE A 93 -12.93 -1.85 15.99
N ASN A 94 -12.14 -1.86 17.07
CA ASN A 94 -12.57 -2.32 18.37
C ASN A 94 -13.12 -1.17 19.24
N ASN A 95 -13.37 0.00 18.65
CA ASN A 95 -13.87 1.22 19.31
C ASN A 95 -13.00 1.67 20.50
N LYS A 96 -11.70 1.35 20.48
CA LYS A 96 -10.75 1.82 21.49
C LYS A 96 -10.28 3.23 21.16
N ASN A 97 -9.86 3.97 22.18
CA ASN A 97 -9.24 5.28 21.97
C ASN A 97 -7.86 5.13 21.31
N LEU A 98 -7.63 5.93 20.25
CA LEU A 98 -6.36 5.93 19.52
C LEU A 98 -5.30 6.67 20.32
N ASN A 99 -4.43 5.90 20.96
CA ASN A 99 -3.23 6.39 21.62
C ASN A 99 -2.01 6.00 20.79
N LEU A 100 -1.38 7.00 20.17
CA LEU A 100 -0.24 6.82 19.26
C LEU A 100 0.92 6.07 19.93
N ILE A 101 1.26 6.43 21.16
CA ILE A 101 2.38 5.83 21.90
C ILE A 101 2.09 4.37 22.20
N LYS A 102 0.88 4.07 22.66
CA LYS A 102 0.46 2.70 22.95
C LYS A 102 0.46 1.84 21.68
N SER A 103 -0.19 2.31 20.62
CA SER A 103 -0.24 1.55 19.36
C SER A 103 1.14 1.38 18.74
N TYR A 104 2.06 2.35 18.89
CA TYR A 104 3.46 2.19 18.47
C TYR A 104 4.17 1.09 19.27
N LYS A 105 4.02 1.05 20.60
CA LYS A 105 4.60 0.00 21.45
C LYS A 105 4.01 -1.38 21.09
N ASP A 106 2.69 -1.48 21.00
CA ASP A 106 1.99 -2.74 20.70
C ASP A 106 2.30 -3.28 19.29
N SER A 107 2.57 -2.39 18.33
CA SER A 107 2.92 -2.79 16.96
C SER A 107 4.22 -3.60 16.85
N LYS A 108 5.09 -3.60 17.88
CA LYS A 108 6.30 -4.44 17.92
C LYS A 108 5.97 -5.92 17.78
N LYS A 109 4.86 -6.35 18.39
CA LYS A 109 4.37 -7.74 18.36
C LYS A 109 4.00 -8.22 16.96
N PHE A 110 3.65 -7.29 16.06
CA PHE A 110 3.24 -7.58 14.69
C PHE A 110 4.33 -7.26 13.66
N TYR A 111 5.43 -6.62 14.05
CA TYR A 111 6.45 -6.12 13.13
C TYR A 111 7.00 -7.21 12.20
N TRP A 112 7.60 -8.26 12.75
CA TRP A 112 8.14 -9.37 11.96
C TRP A 112 7.08 -10.10 11.16
N LYS A 113 5.85 -10.16 11.69
CA LYS A 113 4.71 -10.73 10.95
C LYS A 113 4.38 -9.90 9.70
N VAL A 114 4.43 -8.56 9.79
CA VAL A 114 4.22 -7.66 8.65
C VAL A 114 5.36 -7.74 7.65
N VAL A 115 6.62 -7.77 8.11
CA VAL A 115 7.81 -7.96 7.26
C VAL A 115 7.67 -9.26 6.44
N LEU A 116 7.47 -10.39 7.12
CA LEU A 116 7.31 -11.69 6.45
C LEU A 116 6.09 -11.71 5.53
N LEU A 117 4.99 -11.06 5.91
CA LEU A 117 3.80 -10.98 5.05
C LEU A 117 4.09 -10.22 3.75
N LYS A 118 4.88 -9.13 3.82
CA LYS A 118 5.30 -8.36 2.64
C LYS A 118 6.22 -9.18 1.75
N VAL A 119 7.23 -9.84 2.32
CA VAL A 119 8.15 -10.70 1.56
C VAL A 119 7.39 -11.83 0.87
N LEU A 120 6.52 -12.53 1.59
CA LEU A 120 5.72 -13.61 1.01
C LEU A 120 4.75 -13.11 -0.07
N ALA A 121 4.11 -11.95 0.14
CA ALA A 121 3.25 -11.37 -0.89
C ALA A 121 4.05 -10.95 -2.13
N PHE A 122 5.25 -10.40 -1.95
CA PHE A 122 6.17 -10.08 -3.04
C PHE A 122 6.56 -11.33 -3.82
N LEU A 123 6.94 -12.42 -3.16
CA LEU A 123 7.25 -13.69 -3.81
C LEU A 123 6.06 -14.24 -4.61
N VAL A 124 4.85 -14.17 -4.06
CA VAL A 124 3.62 -14.56 -4.79
C VAL A 124 3.43 -13.72 -6.05
N PHE A 125 3.60 -12.40 -5.95
CA PHE A 125 3.50 -11.51 -7.11
C PHE A 125 4.61 -11.75 -8.14
N LEU A 126 5.83 -12.00 -7.69
CA LEU A 126 6.96 -12.30 -8.56
C LEU A 126 6.72 -13.60 -9.35
N LEU A 127 6.30 -14.68 -8.67
CA LEU A 127 5.94 -15.93 -9.34
C LEU A 127 4.79 -15.74 -10.33
N THR A 128 3.78 -14.95 -9.96
CA THR A 128 2.65 -14.62 -10.84
C THR A 128 3.11 -13.84 -12.07
N PHE A 129 4.00 -12.86 -11.88
CA PHE A 129 4.57 -12.07 -12.96
C PHE A 129 5.40 -12.92 -13.91
N THR A 130 6.27 -13.79 -13.39
CA THR A 130 7.05 -14.72 -14.21
C THR A 130 6.14 -15.67 -14.99
N LEU A 131 5.11 -16.25 -14.36
CA LEU A 131 4.13 -17.09 -15.03
C LEU A 131 3.40 -16.32 -16.14
N SER A 132 3.01 -15.08 -15.86
CA SER A 132 2.36 -14.20 -16.83
C SER A 132 3.24 -13.91 -18.05
N LEU A 133 4.55 -13.71 -17.88
CA LEU A 133 5.49 -13.54 -19.00
C LEU A 133 5.62 -14.80 -19.84
N ILE A 134 5.69 -15.97 -19.20
CA ILE A 134 5.72 -17.26 -19.90
C ILE A 134 4.46 -17.43 -20.74
N ILE A 135 3.29 -17.17 -20.15
CA ILE A 135 1.99 -17.26 -20.85
C ILE A 135 1.93 -16.28 -22.02
N TYR A 136 2.39 -15.05 -21.84
CA TYR A 136 2.45 -14.05 -22.90
C TYR A 136 3.29 -14.56 -24.08
N SER A 137 4.52 -15.00 -23.82
CA SER A 137 5.44 -15.49 -24.84
C SER A 137 4.90 -16.70 -25.61
N LEU A 138 4.15 -17.59 -24.95
CA LEU A 138 3.53 -18.75 -25.60
C LEU A 138 2.33 -18.40 -26.49
N LEU A 139 1.61 -17.32 -26.18
CA LEU A 139 0.37 -16.93 -26.87
C LEU A 139 0.57 -15.81 -27.90
N GLU A 140 1.64 -15.03 -27.80
CA GLU A 140 1.85 -13.82 -28.59
C GLU A 140 1.79 -14.08 -30.10
N SER A 141 2.38 -15.19 -30.56
CA SER A 141 2.49 -15.55 -31.98
C SER A 141 1.15 -15.84 -32.64
N ASN A 142 0.20 -16.43 -31.92
CA ASN A 142 -1.08 -16.90 -32.47
C ASN A 142 -2.28 -16.06 -32.03
N TYR A 143 -2.20 -15.41 -30.86
CA TYR A 143 -3.32 -14.75 -30.21
C TYR A 143 -2.91 -13.50 -29.41
N LEU A 144 -2.28 -12.52 -30.07
CA LEU A 144 -1.77 -11.29 -29.45
C LEU A 144 -2.75 -10.62 -28.44
N ARG A 145 -4.04 -10.51 -28.77
CA ARG A 145 -5.04 -9.92 -27.86
C ARG A 145 -5.23 -10.74 -26.58
N LEU A 146 -5.28 -12.07 -26.69
CA LEU A 146 -5.38 -12.96 -25.52
C LEU A 146 -4.07 -12.97 -24.73
N ALA A 147 -2.93 -12.96 -25.42
CA ALA A 147 -1.61 -12.88 -24.82
C ALA A 147 -1.49 -11.65 -23.91
N THR A 148 -2.06 -10.50 -24.30
CA THR A 148 -2.02 -9.28 -23.47
C THR A 148 -3.04 -9.28 -22.32
N ILE A 149 -4.28 -9.72 -22.58
CA ILE A 149 -5.37 -9.61 -21.59
C ILE A 149 -5.22 -10.64 -20.46
N LEU A 150 -4.81 -11.87 -20.79
CA LEU A 150 -4.80 -12.97 -19.83
C LEU A 150 -3.83 -12.75 -18.64
N PRO A 151 -2.57 -12.29 -18.85
CA PRO A 151 -1.67 -11.87 -17.78
C PRO A 151 -2.26 -10.85 -16.81
N ILE A 152 -2.97 -9.85 -17.35
CA ILE A 152 -3.62 -8.81 -16.55
C ILE A 152 -4.70 -9.41 -15.66
N ILE A 153 -5.52 -10.31 -16.21
CA ILE A 153 -6.56 -11.02 -15.46
C ILE A 153 -5.94 -11.89 -14.37
N ILE A 154 -4.88 -12.66 -14.67
CA ILE A 154 -4.18 -13.51 -13.70
C ILE A 154 -3.65 -12.65 -12.54
N PHE A 155 -2.98 -11.54 -12.87
CA PHE A 155 -2.43 -10.64 -11.86
C PHE A 155 -3.53 -10.02 -10.99
N ALA A 156 -4.63 -9.58 -11.60
CA ALA A 156 -5.79 -9.04 -10.90
C ALA A 156 -6.44 -10.08 -9.96
N VAL A 157 -6.60 -11.32 -10.40
CA VAL A 157 -7.16 -12.41 -9.59
C VAL A 157 -6.26 -12.71 -8.39
N ILE A 158 -4.94 -12.77 -8.58
CA ILE A 158 -4.00 -12.98 -7.47
C ILE A 158 -4.05 -11.80 -6.50
N ALA A 159 -4.04 -10.56 -6.98
CA ALA A 159 -4.14 -9.36 -6.15
C ALA A 159 -5.43 -9.37 -5.30
N LEU A 160 -6.58 -9.71 -5.90
CA LEU A 160 -7.86 -9.87 -5.20
C LEU A 160 -7.82 -11.01 -4.18
N THR A 161 -7.11 -12.10 -4.48
CA THR A 161 -7.01 -13.26 -3.61
C THR A 161 -6.30 -12.93 -2.30
N ILE A 162 -5.26 -12.11 -2.36
CA ILE A 162 -4.49 -11.68 -1.18
C ILE A 162 -4.92 -10.31 -0.64
N PHE A 163 -6.07 -9.80 -1.07
CA PHE A 163 -6.59 -8.47 -0.74
C PHE A 163 -6.78 -8.25 0.77
N TYR A 164 -7.36 -9.24 1.47
CA TYR A 164 -7.65 -9.17 2.91
C TYR A 164 -6.53 -9.68 3.82
N ARG A 165 -5.34 -9.97 3.28
CA ARG A 165 -4.24 -10.60 4.05
C ARG A 165 -3.86 -9.83 5.33
N GLU A 166 -3.87 -8.50 5.28
CA GLU A 166 -3.52 -7.64 6.42
C GLU A 166 -4.62 -7.65 7.49
N ALA A 167 -5.88 -7.54 7.07
CA ALA A 167 -7.04 -7.63 7.96
C ALA A 167 -7.07 -8.98 8.69
N ILE A 168 -6.83 -10.08 7.97
CA ILE A 168 -6.75 -11.42 8.55
C ILE A 168 -5.61 -11.50 9.58
N LEU A 169 -4.43 -10.98 9.27
CA LEU A 169 -3.29 -11.04 10.18
C LEU A 169 -3.56 -10.34 11.51
N PHE A 170 -4.18 -9.17 11.46
CA PHE A 170 -4.43 -8.35 12.65
C PHE A 170 -5.70 -8.75 13.42
N ILE A 171 -6.80 -9.04 12.72
CA ILE A 171 -8.07 -9.41 13.36
C ILE A 171 -8.02 -10.84 13.91
N ASP A 172 -7.46 -11.80 13.16
CA ASP A 172 -7.38 -13.21 13.58
C ASP A 172 -6.09 -13.52 14.36
N LYS A 173 -5.17 -12.55 14.49
CA LYS A 173 -3.86 -12.69 15.15
C LYS A 173 -2.99 -13.83 14.57
N LYS A 174 -3.22 -14.21 13.31
CA LYS A 174 -2.54 -15.32 12.62
C LYS A 174 -1.06 -15.00 12.31
N SER A 175 -0.27 -16.02 12.02
CA SER A 175 1.07 -15.87 11.44
C SER A 175 0.98 -15.42 9.97
N SER A 176 2.05 -14.88 9.41
CA SER A 176 2.09 -14.34 8.04
C SER A 176 1.67 -15.39 6.98
N THR A 177 2.19 -16.61 7.10
CA THR A 177 1.84 -17.75 6.23
C THR A 177 0.38 -18.14 6.36
N LYS A 178 -0.11 -18.32 7.60
CA LYS A 178 -1.52 -18.66 7.87
C LYS A 178 -2.46 -17.56 7.38
N SER A 179 -2.05 -16.29 7.43
CA SER A 179 -2.83 -15.16 6.92
C SER A 179 -2.97 -15.19 5.41
N LEU A 180 -1.90 -15.49 4.66
CA LEU A 180 -1.98 -15.66 3.20
C LEU A 180 -2.88 -16.85 2.84
N ILE A 181 -2.63 -18.03 3.41
CA ILE A 181 -3.45 -19.22 3.14
C ILE A 181 -4.93 -18.95 3.47
N SER A 182 -5.20 -18.26 4.58
CA SER A 182 -6.55 -17.86 4.96
C SER A 182 -7.15 -16.86 3.97
N ALA A 183 -6.36 -15.98 3.36
CA ALA A 183 -6.82 -15.05 2.34
C ALA A 183 -7.28 -15.80 1.08
N PHE A 184 -6.53 -16.82 0.64
CA PHE A 184 -6.94 -17.71 -0.45
C PHE A 184 -8.28 -18.40 -0.16
N LYS A 185 -8.41 -19.00 1.04
CA LYS A 185 -9.66 -19.66 1.46
C LYS A 185 -10.82 -18.66 1.52
N PHE A 186 -10.57 -17.46 2.05
CA PHE A 186 -11.57 -16.40 2.17
C PHE A 186 -12.04 -15.89 0.81
N PHE A 187 -11.10 -15.65 -0.13
CA PHE A 187 -11.44 -15.27 -1.50
C PHE A 187 -12.30 -16.35 -2.15
N LYS A 188 -11.92 -17.63 -2.06
CA LYS A 188 -12.72 -18.74 -2.63
C LYS A 188 -14.16 -18.77 -2.08
N LYS A 189 -14.35 -18.54 -0.78
CA LYS A 189 -15.68 -18.51 -0.13
C LYS A 189 -16.50 -17.27 -0.50
N SER A 190 -15.87 -16.12 -0.75
CA SER A 190 -16.56 -14.83 -0.83
C SER A 190 -16.13 -13.97 -2.02
N LYS A 191 -15.81 -14.59 -3.16
CA LYS A 191 -15.27 -13.95 -4.38
C LYS A 191 -16.02 -12.68 -4.77
N VAL A 192 -17.36 -12.77 -4.84
CA VAL A 192 -18.22 -11.66 -5.25
C VAL A 192 -18.10 -10.49 -4.27
N LYS A 193 -18.17 -10.73 -2.96
CA LYS A 193 -18.05 -9.66 -1.95
C LYS A 193 -16.66 -9.02 -1.97
N VAL A 194 -15.60 -9.82 -2.19
CA VAL A 194 -14.23 -9.31 -2.33
C VAL A 194 -14.11 -8.41 -3.56
N LEU A 195 -14.60 -8.87 -4.71
CA LEU A 195 -14.59 -8.11 -5.96
C LEU A 195 -15.37 -6.79 -5.82
N LEU A 196 -16.58 -6.83 -5.26
CA LEU A 196 -17.40 -5.63 -5.06
C LEU A 196 -16.73 -4.63 -4.11
N ALA A 197 -16.06 -5.10 -3.05
CA ALA A 197 -15.31 -4.23 -2.16
C ALA A 197 -14.10 -3.58 -2.86
N ALA A 198 -13.37 -4.35 -3.68
CA ALA A 198 -12.25 -3.84 -4.46
C ALA A 198 -12.71 -2.82 -5.51
N LEU A 199 -13.80 -3.09 -6.23
CA LEU A 199 -14.40 -2.15 -7.19
C LEU A 199 -14.87 -0.86 -6.52
N LEU A 200 -15.48 -0.95 -5.34
CA LEU A 200 -15.89 0.24 -4.59
C LEU A 200 -14.67 1.10 -4.19
N ILE A 201 -13.60 0.47 -3.70
CA ILE A 201 -12.36 1.17 -3.36
C ILE A 201 -11.73 1.79 -4.63
N ALA A 202 -11.71 1.07 -5.74
CA ALA A 202 -11.19 1.58 -7.01
C ALA A 202 -12.00 2.78 -7.49
N ALA A 203 -13.33 2.71 -7.44
CA ALA A 203 -14.22 3.81 -7.83
C ALA A 203 -14.01 5.06 -6.95
N ILE A 204 -13.88 4.89 -5.63
CA ILE A 204 -13.63 6.03 -4.72
C ILE A 204 -12.26 6.65 -4.98
N ASN A 205 -11.21 5.83 -5.13
CA ASN A 205 -9.88 6.35 -5.46
C ASN A 205 -9.87 7.06 -6.82
N PHE A 206 -10.59 6.52 -7.82
CA PHE A 206 -10.71 7.14 -9.13
C PHE A 206 -11.40 8.50 -9.05
N ILE A 207 -12.55 8.59 -8.36
CA ILE A 207 -13.27 9.86 -8.16
C ILE A 207 -12.35 10.88 -7.50
N ILE A 208 -11.66 10.50 -6.42
CA ILE A 208 -10.83 11.44 -5.66
C ILE A 208 -9.61 11.89 -6.47
N PHE A 209 -8.96 10.95 -7.17
CA PHE A 209 -7.86 11.28 -8.07
C PHE A 209 -8.30 12.27 -9.14
N TYR A 210 -9.45 12.04 -9.78
CA TYR A 210 -9.99 12.93 -10.80
C TYR A 210 -10.39 14.29 -10.23
N SER A 211 -11.03 14.33 -9.05
CA SER A 211 -11.37 15.58 -8.36
C SER A 211 -10.13 16.42 -8.03
N ILE A 212 -9.04 15.76 -7.63
CA ILE A 212 -7.76 16.43 -7.37
C ILE A 212 -7.12 16.94 -8.67
N ALA A 213 -7.17 16.15 -9.75
CA ALA A 213 -6.55 16.50 -11.03
C ALA A 213 -7.16 17.75 -11.68
N ILE A 214 -8.42 18.09 -11.38
CA ILE A 214 -9.10 19.29 -11.90
C ILE A 214 -8.70 20.55 -11.11
N ILE A 215 -8.06 20.43 -9.94
CA ILE A 215 -7.64 21.59 -9.16
C ILE A 215 -6.53 22.31 -9.92
N PRO A 216 -6.73 23.57 -10.34
CA PRO A 216 -5.73 24.29 -11.13
C PRO A 216 -4.45 24.47 -10.33
N VAL A 217 -3.31 24.27 -10.99
CA VAL A 217 -2.00 24.56 -10.41
C VAL A 217 -1.88 26.08 -10.33
N SER A 218 -1.83 26.61 -9.11
CA SER A 218 -1.61 28.04 -8.92
C SER A 218 -0.16 28.41 -9.24
N GLU A 219 0.04 29.45 -10.04
CA GLU A 219 1.35 30.06 -10.29
C GLU A 219 1.93 30.76 -9.05
N ASN A 220 1.07 31.10 -8.08
CA ASN A 220 1.52 31.64 -6.80
C ASN A 220 2.12 30.52 -5.96
N LEU A 221 3.43 30.61 -5.68
CA LEU A 221 4.20 29.59 -4.97
C LEU A 221 3.62 29.24 -3.59
N ILE A 222 3.10 30.23 -2.86
CA ILE A 222 2.49 30.00 -1.53
C ILE A 222 1.16 29.25 -1.68
N LEU A 223 0.29 29.73 -2.57
CA LEU A 223 -1.01 29.10 -2.80
C LEU A 223 -0.86 27.68 -3.38
N GLY A 224 0.08 27.49 -4.32
CA GLY A 224 0.42 26.19 -4.90
C GLY A 224 0.90 25.18 -3.86
N ASN A 225 1.76 25.61 -2.92
CA ASN A 225 2.21 24.75 -1.81
C ASN A 225 1.06 24.34 -0.88
N ILE A 226 0.16 25.28 -0.55
CA ILE A 226 -1.02 24.99 0.29
C ILE A 226 -1.96 23.98 -0.41
N ILE A 227 -2.21 24.18 -1.71
CA ILE A 227 -3.04 23.27 -2.52
C ILE A 227 -2.40 21.86 -2.55
N SER A 228 -1.10 21.76 -2.81
CA SER A 228 -0.36 20.50 -2.84
C SER A 228 -0.40 19.75 -1.50
N ALA A 229 -0.19 20.48 -0.39
CA ALA A 229 -0.26 19.92 0.95
C ALA A 229 -1.68 19.41 1.29
N THR A 230 -2.70 20.18 0.94
CA THR A 230 -4.12 19.82 1.15
C THR A 230 -4.50 18.58 0.36
N THR A 231 -4.13 18.54 -0.92
CA THR A 231 -4.30 17.39 -1.81
C THR A 231 -3.66 16.13 -1.23
N SER A 232 -2.42 16.24 -0.73
CA SER A 232 -1.71 15.11 -0.11
C SER A 232 -2.43 14.60 1.14
N LEU A 233 -2.95 15.50 1.98
CA LEU A 233 -3.73 15.14 3.17
C LEU A 233 -5.04 14.43 2.82
N ILE A 234 -5.72 14.84 1.73
CA ILE A 234 -6.90 14.15 1.23
C ILE A 234 -6.53 12.73 0.81
N LEU A 235 -5.46 12.55 0.03
CA LEU A 235 -4.99 11.23 -0.40
C LEU A 235 -4.66 10.32 0.80
N PHE A 236 -4.00 10.83 1.84
CA PHE A 236 -3.74 10.03 3.05
C PHE A 236 -5.00 9.69 3.82
N SER A 237 -5.95 10.63 3.91
CA SER A 237 -7.24 10.40 4.56
C SER A 237 -8.00 9.26 3.88
N VAL A 238 -7.99 9.25 2.54
CA VAL A 238 -8.64 8.22 1.73
C VAL A 238 -7.92 6.89 1.88
N ALA A 239 -6.59 6.87 1.83
CA ALA A 239 -5.81 5.66 2.05
C ALA A 239 -6.06 5.04 3.43
N ALA A 240 -6.17 5.86 4.48
CA ALA A 240 -6.52 5.42 5.82
C ALA A 240 -7.97 4.91 5.91
N TRP A 241 -8.92 5.62 5.29
CA TRP A 241 -10.32 5.18 5.18
C TRP A 241 -10.46 3.85 4.43
N THR A 242 -9.75 3.66 3.31
CA THR A 242 -9.73 2.40 2.55
C THR A 242 -9.27 1.24 3.42
N GLN A 243 -8.21 1.41 4.22
CA GLN A 243 -7.74 0.34 5.09
C GLN A 243 -8.74 0.01 6.21
N LEU A 244 -9.38 1.03 6.81
CA LEU A 244 -10.50 0.82 7.75
C LEU A 244 -11.65 0.05 7.09
N PHE A 245 -12.02 0.44 5.88
CA PHE A 245 -13.08 -0.20 5.11
C PHE A 245 -12.78 -1.66 4.83
N ILE A 246 -11.55 -1.99 4.42
CA ILE A 246 -11.09 -3.38 4.24
C ILE A 246 -11.26 -4.18 5.54
N PHE A 247 -10.79 -3.66 6.66
CA PHE A 247 -10.87 -4.39 7.93
C PHE A 247 -12.33 -4.56 8.42
N ASN A 248 -13.17 -3.52 8.31
CA ASN A 248 -14.58 -3.60 8.67
C ASN A 248 -15.32 -4.60 7.78
N THR A 249 -15.10 -4.53 6.47
CA THR A 249 -15.70 -5.45 5.50
C THR A 249 -15.28 -6.89 5.78
N TYR A 250 -14.00 -7.15 6.06
CA TYR A 250 -13.53 -8.48 6.47
C TYR A 250 -14.26 -8.97 7.74
N LYS A 251 -14.34 -8.12 8.77
CA LYS A 251 -15.01 -8.44 10.04
C LYS A 251 -16.50 -8.77 9.84
N THR A 252 -17.18 -8.05 8.96
CA THR A 252 -18.59 -8.28 8.65
C THR A 252 -18.79 -9.56 7.84
N ILE A 253 -18.01 -9.77 6.77
CA ILE A 253 -18.12 -10.97 5.94
C ILE A 253 -17.78 -12.23 6.74
N LYS A 254 -16.79 -12.19 7.64
CA LYS A 254 -16.41 -13.33 8.46
C LYS A 254 -17.51 -13.79 9.42
N LYS A 255 -18.37 -12.88 9.88
CA LYS A 255 -19.47 -13.18 10.81
C LYS A 255 -20.68 -13.81 10.14
N ASN A 256 -20.78 -13.73 8.81
CA ASN A 256 -21.87 -14.28 8.01
C ASN A 256 -21.41 -15.52 7.23
#